data_AF-A0A8H7FVK6-F1
#
_entry.id   AF-A0A8H7FVK6-F1
#
_cell.length_a   1.000
_cell.length_b   1.000
_cell.length_c   1.000
_cell.angle_alpha   90.00
_cell.angle_beta   90.00
_cell.angle_gamma   90.00
#
_symmetry.space_group_name_H-M   'P 1'
#
loop_
_entity.id
_entity.type
_entity.pdbx_description
1 polymer ?
#
loop_
_entity_poly.entity_id
_entity_poly.type
_entity_poly.pdbx_seq_one_letter_code
_entity_poly.pdbx_strand_id
1 'polypeptide(L)'
;MRIIPFENVKPVALHLVKGGRWLLASNIGAVVVCDLENSKDPGRLLVPRHPDAHPRQPITDLKVDVLANASTLTFHLAIGQYHPAYHPLEDTPLWTHIWKVMLKGHGADAHLEATHLTSFTTARSLMCKNVSLYGLRYARAVIYADLGQCVEIFDWSASNLQELRKTAINEPCVGAVIDGL
;
A
#
# COMPACT_ATOMS: atom_id res chain seq x y z
N MET A 1 -20.90 18.75 -0.64
CA MET A 1 -19.85 18.01 0.11
C MET A 1 -20.46 16.69 0.57
N ARG A 2 -19.99 15.54 0.05
CA ARG A 2 -20.49 14.20 0.42
C ARG A 2 -19.69 13.70 1.62
N ILE A 3 -20.35 13.24 2.67
CA ILE A 3 -19.71 12.63 3.84
C ILE A 3 -19.74 11.12 3.61
N ILE A 4 -18.58 10.51 3.44
CA ILE A 4 -18.45 9.04 3.35
C ILE A 4 -18.46 8.52 4.79
N PRO A 5 -19.39 7.64 5.17
CA PRO A 5 -19.49 7.13 6.53
C PRO A 5 -18.37 6.12 6.79
N PHE A 6 -17.16 6.61 7.07
CA PHE A 6 -16.25 5.83 7.88
C PHE A 6 -16.79 5.92 9.30
N GLU A 7 -17.37 4.84 9.81
CA GLU A 7 -17.76 4.78 11.21
C GLU A 7 -16.52 5.06 12.07
N ASN A 8 -16.47 6.27 12.64
CA ASN A 8 -15.56 6.71 13.69
C ASN A 8 -14.05 6.70 13.41
N VAL A 9 -13.58 6.49 12.17
CA VAL A 9 -12.13 6.47 11.86
C VAL A 9 -11.82 7.28 10.60
N LYS A 10 -10.87 8.23 10.69
CA LYS A 10 -10.39 8.97 9.52
C LYS A 10 -9.60 8.04 8.59
N PRO A 11 -9.89 8.01 7.28
CA PRO A 11 -9.11 7.21 6.34
C PRO A 11 -7.66 7.70 6.33
N VAL A 12 -6.72 6.76 6.27
CA VAL A 12 -5.28 7.07 6.35
C VAL A 12 -4.68 7.28 4.96
N ALA A 13 -5.18 6.54 3.97
CA ALA A 13 -4.84 6.71 2.56
C ALA A 13 -6.10 6.65 1.70
N LEU A 14 -6.12 7.47 0.64
CA LEU A 14 -7.18 7.50 -0.37
C LEU A 14 -6.56 7.33 -1.76
N HIS A 15 -7.26 6.62 -2.64
CA HIS A 15 -6.85 6.49 -4.04
C HIS A 15 -8.05 6.43 -4.97
N LEU A 16 -8.11 7.36 -5.93
CA LEU A 16 -9.09 7.34 -7.00
C LEU A 16 -8.59 6.44 -8.12
N VAL A 17 -9.27 5.32 -8.36
CA VAL A 17 -8.90 4.39 -9.44
C VAL A 17 -9.10 5.06 -10.79
N LYS A 18 -8.20 4.77 -11.74
CA LYS A 18 -8.30 5.24 -13.13
C LYS A 18 -9.70 5.00 -13.69
N GLY A 19 -10.29 6.03 -14.29
CA GLY A 19 -11.69 6.06 -14.73
C GLY A 19 -12.63 6.80 -13.78
N GLY A 20 -12.21 7.07 -12.54
CA GLY A 20 -12.90 8.02 -11.65
C GLY A 20 -14.13 7.48 -10.93
N ARG A 21 -14.60 6.27 -11.25
CA ARG A 21 -15.76 5.66 -10.58
C ARG A 21 -15.44 5.12 -9.19
N TRP A 22 -14.28 4.51 -8.99
CA TRP A 22 -13.97 3.79 -7.74
C TRP A 22 -13.01 4.57 -6.86
N LEU A 23 -13.40 4.83 -5.61
CA LEU A 23 -12.52 5.35 -4.57
C LEU A 23 -12.12 4.23 -3.62
N LEU A 24 -10.82 4.00 -3.47
CA LEU A 24 -10.26 3.13 -2.45
C LEU A 24 -9.88 3.96 -1.23
N ALA A 25 -10.16 3.44 -0.06
CA ALA A 25 -9.83 4.09 1.20
C ALA A 25 -9.32 3.07 2.21
N SER A 26 -8.23 3.39 2.88
CA SER A 26 -7.66 2.53 3.90
C SER A 26 -8.21 2.86 5.29
N ASN A 27 -8.47 1.82 6.08
CA ASN A 27 -8.91 1.91 7.47
C ASN A 27 -8.35 0.73 8.28
N ILE A 28 -7.54 1.00 9.32
CA ILE A 28 -7.00 0.03 10.31
C ILE A 28 -6.77 -1.39 9.72
N GLY A 29 -5.85 -1.51 8.77
CA GLY A 29 -5.49 -2.81 8.19
C GLY A 29 -6.40 -3.32 7.06
N ALA A 30 -7.53 -2.67 6.80
CA ALA A 30 -8.48 -3.01 5.72
C ALA A 30 -8.56 -1.92 4.64
N VAL A 31 -9.09 -2.30 3.47
CA VAL A 31 -9.42 -1.37 2.38
C VAL A 31 -10.90 -1.47 2.05
N VAL A 32 -11.55 -0.31 2.05
CA VAL A 32 -12.94 -0.12 1.63
C VAL A 32 -12.94 0.47 0.22
N VAL A 33 -13.91 0.05 -0.59
CA VAL A 33 -14.18 0.65 -1.90
C VAL A 33 -15.53 1.34 -1.88
N CYS A 34 -15.60 2.54 -2.46
CA CYS A 34 -16.84 3.27 -2.71
C CYS A 34 -17.05 3.42 -4.23
N ASP A 35 -18.27 3.13 -4.69
CA ASP A 35 -18.76 3.51 -6.01
C ASP A 35 -19.21 4.97 -5.99
N LEU A 36 -18.47 5.83 -6.68
CA LEU A 36 -18.76 7.25 -6.77
C LEU A 36 -19.93 7.56 -7.70
N GLU A 37 -20.31 6.64 -8.60
CA GLU A 37 -21.51 6.78 -9.42
C GLU A 37 -22.80 6.43 -8.64
N ASN A 38 -22.68 5.63 -7.58
CA ASN A 38 -23.79 5.36 -6.67
C ASN A 38 -23.75 6.29 -5.45
N SER A 39 -24.58 7.32 -5.46
CA SER A 39 -24.65 8.31 -4.37
C SER A 39 -25.07 7.73 -3.02
N LYS A 40 -25.69 6.55 -3.02
CA LYS A 40 -26.16 5.84 -1.81
C LYS A 40 -25.21 4.74 -1.37
N ASP A 41 -24.10 4.49 -2.09
CA ASP A 41 -23.14 3.48 -1.69
C ASP A 41 -22.48 3.87 -0.35
N PRO A 42 -22.66 3.08 0.72
CA PRO A 42 -22.00 3.30 2.00
C PRO A 42 -20.49 2.96 1.95
N GLY A 43 -20.03 2.36 0.85
CA GLY A 43 -18.74 1.71 0.77
C GLY A 43 -18.84 0.26 1.24
N ARG A 44 -18.02 -0.61 0.65
CA ARG A 44 -17.94 -2.04 1.01
C ARG A 44 -16.51 -2.44 1.28
N LEU A 45 -16.34 -3.45 2.13
CA LEU A 45 -15.04 -4.07 2.37
C LEU A 45 -14.52 -4.70 1.08
N LEU A 46 -13.36 -4.26 0.60
CA LEU A 46 -12.68 -4.83 -0.57
C LEU A 46 -11.57 -5.78 -0.13
N VAL A 47 -10.70 -5.30 0.76
CA VAL A 47 -9.61 -6.09 1.33
C VAL A 47 -9.80 -6.17 2.83
N PRO A 48 -10.01 -7.38 3.40
CA PRO A 48 -10.07 -7.53 4.84
C PRO A 48 -8.70 -7.26 5.45
N ARG A 49 -8.71 -6.98 6.75
CA ARG A 49 -7.49 -6.95 7.53
C ARG A 49 -6.76 -8.28 7.42
N HIS A 50 -5.50 -8.24 6.98
CA HIS A 50 -4.68 -9.44 6.91
C HIS A 50 -4.41 -9.99 8.31
N PRO A 51 -4.46 -11.31 8.56
CA PRO A 51 -4.22 -11.90 9.89
C PRO A 51 -2.86 -11.50 10.49
N ASP A 52 -1.83 -11.46 9.64
CA ASP A 52 -0.47 -11.09 10.05
C ASP A 52 -0.27 -9.57 10.26
N ALA A 53 -1.24 -8.74 9.86
CA ALA A 53 -1.12 -7.28 9.96
C ALA A 53 -1.15 -6.83 11.42
N HIS A 54 -0.18 -5.99 11.80
CA HIS A 54 0.00 -5.56 13.18
C HIS A 54 -1.28 -4.95 13.79
N PRO A 55 -1.80 -5.44 14.94
CA PRO A 55 -3.13 -5.13 15.52
C PRO A 55 -3.44 -3.62 15.59
N ARG A 56 -2.42 -2.84 15.93
CA ARG A 56 -2.54 -1.40 16.20
C ARG A 56 -2.01 -0.49 15.08
N GLN A 57 -1.45 -1.02 13.99
CA GLN A 57 -0.87 -0.16 12.95
C GLN A 57 -1.85 0.10 11.81
N PRO A 58 -2.09 1.38 11.46
CA PRO A 58 -2.88 1.72 10.30
C PRO A 58 -2.19 1.27 9.00
N ILE A 59 -2.99 1.13 7.93
CA ILE A 59 -2.43 1.13 6.57
C ILE A 59 -2.02 2.54 6.26
N THR A 60 -0.74 2.75 6.04
CA THR A 60 -0.18 4.07 5.72
C THR A 60 -0.10 4.31 4.23
N ASP A 61 0.00 3.24 3.45
CA ASP A 61 0.29 3.33 2.03
C ASP A 61 -0.65 2.48 1.20
N LEU A 62 -1.16 3.08 0.13
CA LEU A 62 -2.03 2.43 -0.84
C LEU A 62 -1.57 2.83 -2.24
N LYS A 63 -1.08 1.85 -3.02
CA LYS A 63 -0.65 2.07 -4.42
C LYS A 63 -1.30 1.09 -5.36
N VAL A 64 -1.64 1.59 -6.53
CA VAL A 64 -2.35 0.87 -7.57
C VAL A 64 -1.53 0.90 -8.84
N ASP A 65 -1.42 -0.26 -9.49
CA ASP A 65 -0.84 -0.42 -10.82
C ASP A 65 -1.87 -1.06 -11.76
N VAL A 66 -2.39 -0.28 -12.70
CA VAL A 66 -3.47 -0.72 -13.61
C VAL A 66 -2.91 -1.52 -14.77
N LEU A 67 -3.42 -2.73 -14.97
CA LEU A 67 -3.03 -3.60 -16.06
C LEU A 67 -3.66 -3.14 -17.38
N ALA A 68 -2.89 -2.40 -18.18
CA ALA A 68 -3.37 -1.79 -19.42
C ALA A 68 -3.93 -2.77 -20.46
N ASN A 69 -3.46 -4.03 -20.45
CA ASN A 69 -3.82 -5.05 -21.43
C ASN A 69 -4.98 -5.96 -20.99
N ALA A 70 -5.61 -5.68 -19.84
CA ALA A 70 -6.74 -6.46 -19.36
C ALA A 70 -8.04 -6.05 -20.08
N SER A 71 -8.88 -7.04 -20.42
CA SER A 71 -10.19 -6.79 -21.05
C SER A 71 -11.20 -6.13 -20.11
N THR A 72 -10.97 -6.20 -18.80
CA THR A 72 -11.71 -5.49 -17.77
C THR A 72 -10.75 -4.76 -16.85
N LEU A 73 -11.23 -3.74 -16.14
CA LEU A 73 -10.43 -3.00 -15.16
C LEU A 73 -9.83 -3.98 -14.15
N THR A 74 -8.51 -4.15 -14.25
CA THR A 74 -7.72 -5.03 -13.40
C THR A 74 -6.48 -4.28 -12.97
N PHE A 75 -6.11 -4.40 -11.69
CA PHE A 75 -4.94 -3.73 -11.16
C PHE A 75 -4.31 -4.53 -10.03
N HIS A 76 -3.01 -4.32 -9.82
CA HIS A 76 -2.36 -4.70 -8.57
C HIS A 76 -2.53 -3.60 -7.55
N LEU A 77 -2.73 -4.00 -6.29
CA LEU A 77 -2.90 -3.13 -5.14
C LEU A 77 -1.85 -3.51 -4.11
N ALA A 78 -0.95 -2.57 -3.80
CA ALA A 78 0.00 -2.69 -2.71
C ALA A 78 -0.52 -1.95 -1.49
N ILE A 79 -0.50 -2.64 -0.36
CA ILE A 79 -0.92 -2.14 0.95
C ILE A 79 0.28 -2.24 1.88
N GLY A 80 0.77 -1.09 2.32
CA GLY A 80 1.91 -0.99 3.25
C GLY A 80 1.46 -0.58 4.65
N GLN A 81 2.05 -1.21 5.66
CA GLN A 81 2.04 -0.70 7.03
C GLN A 81 3.36 0.01 7.31
N TYR A 82 3.28 1.21 7.87
CA TYR A 82 4.42 1.95 8.39
C TYR A 82 4.08 2.52 9.77
N HIS A 83 5.12 2.67 10.59
CA HIS A 83 5.01 3.17 11.95
C HIS A 83 5.51 4.63 12.04
N PRO A 84 4.65 5.64 12.26
CA PRO A 84 5.12 6.99 12.55
C PRO A 84 5.97 6.97 13.83
N ALA A 85 7.28 7.18 13.68
CA ALA A 85 8.28 7.03 14.72
C ALA A 85 7.97 7.89 15.94
N TYR A 86 7.65 7.28 17.09
CA TYR A 86 7.84 7.80 18.48
C TYR A 86 7.50 6.76 19.56
N HIS A 87 6.92 5.60 19.22
CA HIS A 87 6.65 4.54 20.18
C HIS A 87 7.45 3.27 19.89
N PRO A 88 8.07 2.63 20.90
CA PRO A 88 8.61 1.30 20.74
C PRO A 88 7.45 0.35 20.53
N LEU A 89 7.30 -0.15 19.30
CA LEU A 89 6.59 -1.40 19.11
C LEU A 89 7.45 -2.54 19.64
N GLU A 90 6.78 -3.53 20.22
CA GLU A 90 7.25 -4.91 20.34
C GLU A 90 7.82 -5.38 18.98
N ASP A 91 8.67 -6.42 18.96
CA ASP A 91 9.44 -6.92 17.81
C ASP A 91 8.62 -7.43 16.59
N THR A 92 7.41 -6.93 16.39
CA THR A 92 6.51 -7.31 15.32
C THR A 92 6.95 -6.67 13.99
N PRO A 93 7.16 -7.48 12.94
CA PRO A 93 7.53 -6.97 11.63
C PRO A 93 6.43 -6.09 11.01
N LEU A 94 6.83 -5.16 10.14
CA LEU A 94 5.92 -4.40 9.29
C LEU A 94 5.67 -5.15 7.99
N TRP A 95 4.45 -5.04 7.47
CA TRP A 95 3.98 -5.87 6.38
C TRP A 95 3.69 -5.06 5.12
N THR A 96 4.01 -5.66 3.97
CA THR A 96 3.46 -5.26 2.69
C THR A 96 2.65 -6.40 2.10
N HIS A 97 1.42 -6.11 1.71
CA HIS A 97 0.52 -7.07 1.07
C HIS A 97 0.24 -6.64 -0.35
N ILE A 98 0.34 -7.58 -1.29
CA ILE A 98 0.01 -7.36 -2.69
C ILE A 98 -1.27 -8.14 -3.03
N TRP A 99 -2.21 -7.44 -3.64
CA TRP A 99 -3.50 -7.97 -4.06
C TRP A 99 -3.71 -7.74 -5.55
N LYS A 100 -4.43 -8.63 -6.20
CA LYS A 100 -5.02 -8.40 -7.51
C LYS A 100 -6.47 -7.97 -7.32
N VAL A 101 -6.86 -6.87 -7.93
CA VAL A 101 -8.24 -6.39 -7.92
C VAL A 101 -8.80 -6.42 -9.33
N MET A 102 -10.01 -6.95 -9.47
CA MET A 102 -10.69 -7.09 -10.75
C MET A 102 -12.10 -6.53 -10.69
N LEU A 103 -12.50 -5.84 -11.76
CA LEU A 103 -13.89 -5.50 -12.00
C LEU A 103 -14.68 -6.74 -12.43
N LYS A 104 -15.82 -6.92 -11.78
CA LYS A 104 -16.84 -7.92 -12.05
C LYS A 104 -18.17 -7.23 -12.30
N GLY A 105 -19.09 -7.93 -12.97
CA GLY A 105 -20.38 -7.36 -13.36
C GLY A 105 -20.25 -6.23 -14.39
N HIS A 106 -21.35 -5.51 -14.61
CA HIS A 106 -21.42 -4.37 -15.54
C HIS A 106 -22.54 -3.41 -15.10
N GLY A 107 -22.46 -2.15 -15.54
CA GLY A 107 -23.49 -1.15 -15.24
C GLY A 107 -23.71 -0.94 -13.74
N ALA A 108 -24.94 -1.17 -13.29
CA ALA A 108 -25.34 -1.06 -11.88
C ALA A 108 -24.82 -2.19 -11.00
N ASP A 109 -24.56 -3.38 -11.57
CA ASP A 109 -24.06 -4.56 -10.84
C ASP A 109 -22.53 -4.63 -10.80
N ALA A 110 -21.86 -3.62 -11.36
CA ALA A 110 -20.41 -3.56 -11.42
C ALA A 110 -19.82 -3.50 -9.99
N HIS A 111 -18.81 -4.32 -9.73
CA HIS A 111 -18.13 -4.35 -8.45
C HIS A 111 -16.66 -4.77 -8.55
N LEU A 112 -15.87 -4.40 -7.55
CA LEU A 112 -14.48 -4.82 -7.45
C LEU A 112 -14.37 -6.01 -6.50
N GLU A 113 -13.62 -7.02 -6.91
CA GLU A 113 -13.21 -8.16 -6.08
C GLU A 113 -11.68 -8.16 -5.93
N ALA A 114 -11.19 -8.50 -4.74
CA ALA A 114 -9.76 -8.57 -4.44
C ALA A 114 -9.34 -10.01 -4.14
N THR A 115 -8.21 -10.42 -4.71
CA THR A 115 -7.55 -11.71 -4.45
C THR A 115 -6.15 -11.44 -3.94
N HIS A 116 -5.79 -12.05 -2.81
CA HIS A 116 -4.45 -11.94 -2.25
C HIS A 116 -3.44 -12.64 -3.17
N LEU A 117 -2.29 -12.00 -3.41
CA LEU A 117 -1.21 -12.59 -4.21
C LEU A 117 -0.03 -13.00 -3.33
N THR A 118 0.47 -12.07 -2.52
CA THR A 118 1.61 -12.34 -1.62
C THR A 118 1.65 -11.35 -0.46
N SER A 119 2.39 -11.74 0.57
CA SER A 119 2.76 -10.92 1.72
C SER A 119 4.24 -11.11 1.99
N PHE A 120 4.93 -10.02 2.33
CA PHE A 120 6.31 -10.09 2.78
C PHE A 120 6.57 -9.06 3.88
N THR A 121 7.51 -9.40 4.75
CA THR A 121 7.95 -8.50 5.81
C THR A 121 8.86 -7.44 5.23
N THR A 122 8.80 -6.27 5.84
CA THR A 122 9.63 -5.15 5.45
C THR A 122 10.37 -4.63 6.67
N ALA A 123 11.65 -4.32 6.49
CA ALA A 123 12.51 -3.90 7.58
C ALA A 123 11.97 -2.62 8.23
N ARG A 124 12.13 -2.52 9.55
CA ARG A 124 11.70 -1.39 10.36
C ARG A 124 12.44 -0.12 9.93
N SER A 125 11.72 0.87 9.42
CA SER A 125 12.25 2.18 9.07
C SER A 125 11.76 3.25 10.04
N LEU A 126 12.54 4.33 10.18
CA LEU A 126 12.10 5.54 10.86
C LEU A 126 11.00 6.23 10.10
N MET A 127 11.07 6.24 8.76
CA MET A 127 10.08 6.87 7.89
C MET A 127 9.93 6.14 6.56
N CYS A 128 8.69 6.04 6.06
CA CYS A 128 8.42 5.76 4.65
C CYS A 128 7.97 7.06 3.99
N LYS A 129 8.77 7.60 3.06
CA LYS A 129 8.47 8.86 2.38
C LYS A 129 7.52 8.68 1.21
N ASN A 130 7.71 7.60 0.46
CA ASN A 130 6.94 7.32 -0.73
C ASN A 130 7.04 5.85 -1.08
N VAL A 131 6.04 5.35 -1.80
CA VAL A 131 6.03 3.99 -2.34
C VAL A 131 5.52 4.01 -3.78
N SER A 132 5.95 3.03 -4.56
CA SER A 132 5.57 2.84 -5.95
C SER A 132 5.32 1.36 -6.23
N LEU A 133 4.39 1.09 -7.13
CA LEU A 133 4.07 -0.24 -7.61
C LEU A 133 4.00 -0.19 -9.13
N TYR A 134 4.75 -1.07 -9.80
CA TYR A 134 4.74 -1.18 -11.25
C TYR A 134 5.14 -2.58 -11.71
N GLY A 135 4.26 -3.24 -12.47
CA GLY A 135 4.47 -4.61 -12.88
C GLY A 135 4.75 -5.51 -11.68
N LEU A 136 5.88 -6.23 -11.71
CA LEU A 136 6.31 -7.15 -10.64
C LEU A 136 7.19 -6.48 -9.58
N ARG A 137 7.31 -5.15 -9.60
CA ARG A 137 8.19 -4.38 -8.71
C ARG A 137 7.38 -3.54 -7.72
N TYR A 138 7.75 -3.64 -6.45
CA TYR A 138 7.31 -2.72 -5.41
C TYR A 138 8.53 -1.96 -4.90
N ALA A 139 8.45 -0.63 -4.87
CA ALA A 139 9.54 0.21 -4.41
C ALA A 139 9.08 1.09 -3.25
N ARG A 140 9.98 1.34 -2.29
CA ARG A 140 9.73 2.27 -1.20
C ARG A 140 10.96 3.11 -0.89
N ALA A 141 10.76 4.41 -0.74
CA ALA A 141 11.77 5.35 -0.26
C ALA A 141 11.63 5.45 1.26
N VAL A 142 12.67 5.05 1.98
CA VAL A 142 12.65 4.90 3.43
C VAL A 142 13.84 5.59 4.09
N ILE A 143 13.67 5.99 5.34
CA ILE A 143 14.72 6.51 6.21
C ILE A 143 14.95 5.48 7.32
N TYR A 144 16.19 5.06 7.51
CA TYR A 144 16.64 4.25 8.63
C TYR A 144 17.45 5.11 9.61
N ALA A 145 17.48 4.69 10.88
CA ALA A 145 18.21 5.43 11.93
C ALA A 145 19.73 5.34 11.75
N ASP A 146 20.20 4.19 11.28
CA ASP A 146 21.60 3.81 11.12
C ASP A 146 22.11 3.97 9.67
N LEU A 147 21.25 3.70 8.68
CA LEU A 147 21.64 3.70 7.26
C LEU A 147 21.27 4.97 6.49
N GLY A 148 20.56 5.92 7.09
CA GLY A 148 20.09 7.12 6.40
C GLY A 148 18.97 6.82 5.39
N GLN A 149 18.98 7.50 4.24
CA GLN A 149 17.92 7.36 3.23
C GLN A 149 18.29 6.30 2.18
N CYS A 150 17.34 5.42 1.87
CA CYS A 150 17.51 4.49 0.77
C CYS A 150 16.18 4.18 0.07
N VAL A 151 16.30 3.64 -1.14
CA VAL A 151 15.17 3.09 -1.90
C VAL A 151 15.31 1.58 -1.92
N GLU A 152 14.35 0.89 -1.31
CA GLU A 152 14.24 -0.56 -1.41
C GLU A 152 13.33 -0.94 -2.57
N ILE A 153 13.76 -1.89 -3.40
CA ILE A 153 13.03 -2.39 -4.55
C ILE A 153 12.86 -3.90 -4.38
N PHE A 154 11.63 -4.36 -4.33
CA PHE A 154 11.24 -5.75 -4.14
C PHE A 154 10.74 -6.33 -5.47
N ASP A 155 11.19 -7.54 -5.81
CA ASP A 155 10.44 -8.43 -6.70
C ASP A 155 9.29 -9.03 -5.90
N TRP A 156 8.12 -8.42 -5.94
CA TRP A 156 7.03 -8.95 -5.13
C TRP A 156 6.55 -10.31 -5.64
N SER A 157 6.71 -10.61 -6.94
CA SER A 157 6.28 -11.89 -7.50
C SER A 157 7.13 -13.07 -7.05
N ALA A 158 8.39 -12.78 -6.70
CA ALA A 158 9.35 -13.75 -6.17
C ALA A 158 9.61 -13.58 -4.66
N SER A 159 8.85 -12.73 -3.98
CA SER A 159 8.96 -12.52 -2.53
C SER A 159 7.76 -13.11 -1.80
N ASN A 160 8.03 -13.66 -0.63
CA ASN A 160 7.04 -14.19 0.29
C ASN A 160 7.53 -14.02 1.74
N LEU A 161 6.88 -14.71 2.67
CA LEU A 161 7.20 -14.70 4.09
C LEU A 161 8.60 -15.20 4.45
N GLN A 162 9.08 -16.19 3.70
CA GLN A 162 10.32 -16.92 3.98
C GLN A 162 11.47 -16.39 3.14
N GLU A 163 11.17 -15.91 1.94
CA GLU A 163 12.15 -15.51 0.96
C GLU A 163 11.86 -14.09 0.45
N LEU A 164 12.83 -13.20 0.64
CA LEU A 164 12.71 -11.81 0.24
C LEU A 164 13.68 -11.52 -0.92
N ARG A 165 13.14 -11.24 -2.09
CA ARG A 165 13.92 -10.84 -3.27
C ARG A 165 13.92 -9.33 -3.39
N LYS A 166 14.95 -8.69 -2.83
CA LYS A 166 15.09 -7.23 -2.85
C LYS A 166 16.48 -6.75 -3.28
N THR A 167 16.52 -5.51 -3.75
CA THR A 167 17.73 -4.70 -3.95
C THR A 167 17.53 -3.36 -3.25
N ALA A 168 18.60 -2.75 -2.75
CA ALA A 168 18.56 -1.42 -2.14
C ALA A 168 19.49 -0.47 -2.89
N ILE A 169 19.02 0.76 -3.13
CA ILE A 169 19.81 1.87 -3.65
C ILE A 169 19.96 2.85 -2.50
N ASN A 170 21.18 2.99 -1.99
CA ASN A 170 21.47 3.99 -0.97
C ASN A 170 21.64 5.34 -1.65
N GLU A 171 20.93 6.36 -1.19
CA GLU A 171 21.30 7.72 -1.55
C GLU A 171 22.52 8.08 -0.70
N PRO A 172 23.68 8.43 -1.30
CA PRO A 172 24.78 8.94 -0.51
C PRO A 172 24.26 10.17 0.24
N CYS A 173 24.39 10.17 1.56
CA CYS A 173 24.13 11.36 2.37
C CYS A 173 24.95 12.50 1.75
N VAL A 174 24.26 13.47 1.12
CA VAL A 174 24.89 14.72 0.70
C VAL A 174 25.25 15.45 1.99
N GLY A 175 26.46 15.19 2.45
CA GLY A 175 26.98 15.59 3.75
C GLY A 175 28.45 15.20 3.98
N ALA A 176 29.13 14.62 2.98
CA ALA A 176 30.58 14.74 2.93
C ALA A 176 30.88 16.16 2.43
N VAL A 177 31.01 17.09 3.38
CA VAL A 177 31.83 18.27 3.18
C VAL A 177 33.20 17.74 2.78
N ILE A 178 33.52 17.82 1.50
CA ILE A 178 34.91 17.81 1.07
C ILE A 178 35.39 19.18 1.51
N ASP A 179 35.94 19.26 2.72
CA ASP A 179 36.70 20.42 3.14
C ASP A 179 37.80 20.60 2.09
N GLY A 180 37.77 21.75 1.44
CA GLY A 180 38.76 22.13 0.46
C GLY A 180 40.09 22.47 1.12
N LEU A 181 41.14 22.30 0.30
CA LEU A 181 42.54 22.74 0.44
C LEU A 181 43.46 21.85 1.29
#